data_AF-A0A7S1R1W4-F1
#
_entry.id   AF-A0A7S1R1W4-F1
#
_cell.length_a   1.000
_cell.length_b   1.000
_cell.length_c   1.000
_cell.angle_alpha   90.00
_cell.angle_beta   90.00
_cell.angle_gamma   90.00
#
_symmetry.space_group_name_H-M   'P 1'
#
loop_
_entity.id
_entity.type
_entity.pdbx_description
1 polymer ?
#
loop_
_entity_poly.entity_id
_entity_poly.type
_entity_poly.pdbx_seq_one_letter_code
_entity_poly.pdbx_strand_id
1 'polypeptide(L)'
;MGLGMSTCTKLLFDHDLDYLHDGCQGDGAARQAAGPQLALKVAYAPTEDSLGAKLSPFAVGDEVAVMQLSRVKGWEPLGWRQERCAKQRAALDSASSLAWPDGPRFSSAQRFWSAKVMASDGQGGFEDHLCLLQVGVSAKDRSMESVKPIVDDANDVASYAHRFNMQTARVCGAEDEPSEAPGVRVCPPVGCFVLGSSLADVAQPGEAVALTVYPASVVKKFVFEGAEDFVELPQAFFHYVAWTSGGKEQVADLQGFQDDQDVILVDPVLLRAPKPSIGDLIGTLASGGNSGEQGAQPSIEQHRFDLWHPKCGQLCRAFDPQRRSAHARRACGLSLPSCGVGGA
;
A
#
# COMPACT_ATOMS: atom_id res chain seq x y z
N MET A 1 16.33 25.12 34.14
CA MET A 1 16.63 23.69 34.40
C MET A 1 16.19 22.93 33.16
N GLY A 2 17.12 22.70 32.23
CA GLY A 2 16.84 22.11 30.92
C GLY A 2 16.97 20.59 30.99
N LEU A 3 15.94 19.88 30.52
CA LEU A 3 15.95 18.43 30.36
C LEU A 3 16.59 18.11 29.01
N GLY A 4 17.81 17.56 29.05
CA GLY A 4 18.48 17.00 27.88
C GLY A 4 17.79 15.71 27.46
N MET A 5 17.22 15.68 26.26
CA MET A 5 16.77 14.45 25.64
C MET A 5 17.99 13.71 25.10
N SER A 6 18.22 12.51 25.66
CA SER A 6 19.28 11.60 25.27
C SER A 6 19.02 11.05 23.87
N THR A 7 19.89 11.40 22.92
CA THR A 7 19.94 10.83 21.57
C THR A 7 20.35 9.36 21.63
N CYS A 8 19.37 8.45 21.46
CA CYS A 8 19.60 7.03 21.21
C CYS A 8 19.32 6.75 19.72
N THR A 9 20.29 7.04 18.86
CA THR A 9 20.22 6.74 17.42
C THR A 9 21.47 5.98 16.94
N LYS A 10 21.89 4.96 17.69
CA LYS A 10 22.85 3.97 17.23
C LYS A 10 22.45 2.61 17.78
N LEU A 11 22.58 1.58 16.96
CA LEU A 11 22.19 0.17 17.14
C LEU A 11 20.83 -0.17 16.53
N LEU A 12 20.72 -0.17 15.19
CA LEU A 12 19.78 -1.06 14.50
C LEU A 12 20.09 -1.29 13.01
N PHE A 13 21.34 -1.24 12.54
CA PHE A 13 21.68 -1.69 11.17
C PHE A 13 23.07 -2.32 11.12
N ASP A 14 23.15 -3.58 11.54
CA ASP A 14 24.16 -4.54 11.06
C ASP A 14 23.37 -5.71 10.47
N HIS A 15 22.83 -5.48 9.27
CA HIS A 15 22.55 -6.56 8.36
C HIS A 15 23.32 -6.24 7.09
N ASP A 16 24.36 -7.03 6.84
CA ASP A 16 25.05 -7.16 5.57
C ASP A 16 24.00 -7.35 4.45
N LEU A 17 23.54 -6.22 3.89
CA LEU A 17 22.90 -6.19 2.58
C LEU A 17 24.03 -6.12 1.56
N ASP A 18 24.69 -7.27 1.38
CA ASP A 18 25.25 -7.62 0.09
C ASP A 18 24.08 -7.60 -0.91
N TYR A 19 23.79 -6.41 -1.43
CA TYR A 19 23.01 -6.21 -2.64
C TYR A 19 23.82 -6.88 -3.75
N LEU A 20 23.65 -8.19 -3.87
CA LEU A 20 24.07 -8.95 -5.02
C LEU A 20 23.38 -8.31 -6.22
N HIS A 21 24.16 -7.49 -6.90
CA HIS A 21 24.05 -7.22 -8.32
C HIS A 21 24.19 -8.59 -9.00
N ASP A 22 23.14 -9.40 -8.94
CA ASP A 22 23.11 -10.72 -9.56
C ASP A 22 23.07 -10.46 -11.07
N GLY A 23 24.28 -10.39 -11.62
CA GLY A 23 24.57 -10.22 -13.02
C GLY A 23 23.90 -11.34 -13.78
N CYS A 24 22.71 -11.06 -14.30
CA CYS A 24 22.18 -11.74 -15.47
C CYS A 24 23.03 -11.38 -16.70
N GLN A 25 24.33 -11.70 -16.67
CA GLN A 25 25.16 -11.82 -17.88
C GLN A 25 24.85 -13.18 -18.50
N GLY A 26 23.65 -13.30 -19.07
CA GLY A 26 23.29 -14.38 -19.96
C GLY A 26 23.78 -14.07 -21.37
N ASP A 27 24.63 -14.96 -21.88
CA ASP A 27 25.17 -15.10 -23.24
C ASP A 27 24.72 -14.08 -24.30
N GLY A 28 25.72 -13.37 -24.83
CA GLY A 28 25.63 -12.43 -25.95
C GLY A 28 25.28 -13.08 -27.28
N ALA A 29 24.04 -13.56 -27.42
CA ALA A 29 23.39 -13.60 -28.71
C ALA A 29 23.02 -12.16 -29.07
N ALA A 30 23.64 -11.60 -30.11
CA ALA A 30 23.31 -10.30 -30.68
C ALA A 30 21.79 -10.21 -30.90
N ARG A 31 21.10 -9.56 -29.96
CA ARG A 31 19.67 -9.26 -30.08
C ARG A 31 19.54 -8.37 -31.30
N GLN A 32 19.02 -8.93 -32.40
CA GLN A 32 18.38 -8.12 -33.44
C GLN A 32 17.48 -7.11 -32.72
N ALA A 33 17.52 -5.85 -33.14
CA ALA A 33 16.71 -4.77 -32.58
C ALA A 33 15.23 -5.10 -32.78
N ALA A 34 14.69 -5.92 -31.88
CA ALA A 34 13.29 -6.25 -31.81
C ALA A 34 12.58 -4.96 -31.40
N GLY A 35 11.59 -4.56 -32.20
CA GLY A 35 10.74 -3.42 -31.87
C GLY A 35 10.05 -3.58 -30.51
N PRO A 36 9.27 -2.57 -30.09
CA PRO A 36 8.59 -2.60 -28.80
C PRO A 36 7.70 -3.85 -28.65
N GLN A 37 7.75 -4.46 -27.47
CA GLN A 37 6.88 -5.59 -27.13
C GLN A 37 5.43 -5.13 -26.94
N LEU A 38 5.25 -3.96 -26.31
CA LEU A 38 3.97 -3.27 -26.19
C LEU A 38 4.16 -1.78 -26.49
N ALA A 39 3.18 -1.17 -27.14
CA ALA A 39 3.02 0.28 -27.21
C ALA A 39 1.81 0.65 -26.37
N LEU A 40 1.97 1.59 -25.45
CA LEU A 40 0.96 1.99 -24.48
C LEU A 40 0.66 3.48 -24.63
N LYS A 41 -0.59 3.87 -24.43
CA LYS A 41 -1.01 5.28 -24.30
C LYS A 41 -1.55 5.54 -22.92
N VAL A 42 -0.98 6.50 -22.21
CA VAL A 42 -1.44 6.90 -20.89
C VAL A 42 -2.77 7.64 -21.03
N ALA A 43 -3.80 7.15 -20.34
CA ALA A 43 -5.14 7.71 -20.40
C ALA A 43 -5.65 8.16 -19.02
N TYR A 44 -5.03 7.67 -17.94
CA TYR A 44 -5.37 8.05 -16.57
C TYR A 44 -4.10 8.13 -15.74
N ALA A 45 -3.88 9.22 -15.03
CA ALA A 45 -2.68 9.41 -14.21
C ALA A 45 -3.03 10.20 -12.93
N PRO A 46 -2.30 9.96 -11.82
CA PRO A 46 -2.36 10.82 -10.65
C PRO A 46 -1.89 12.23 -11.01
N THR A 47 -2.38 13.23 -10.28
CA THR A 47 -2.15 14.66 -10.63
C THR A 47 -1.40 15.46 -9.57
N GLU A 48 -1.26 14.95 -8.35
CA GLU A 48 -0.72 15.71 -7.22
C GLU A 48 0.65 15.20 -6.80
N ASP A 49 1.66 16.07 -6.93
CA ASP A 49 2.99 15.83 -6.35
C ASP A 49 2.95 16.13 -4.85
N SER A 50 3.54 15.24 -4.04
CA SER A 50 3.51 15.37 -2.59
C SER A 50 4.60 14.52 -1.92
N LEU A 51 4.91 14.82 -0.65
CA LEU A 51 5.81 13.98 0.17
C LEU A 51 5.35 12.52 0.31
N GLY A 52 4.08 12.23 0.04
CA GLY A 52 3.51 10.89 0.14
C GLY A 52 3.50 10.12 -1.19
N ALA A 53 3.90 10.74 -2.29
CA ALA A 53 3.88 10.15 -3.62
C ALA A 53 5.29 10.12 -4.24
N LYS A 54 5.58 9.06 -4.98
CA LYS A 54 6.69 8.99 -5.94
C LYS A 54 6.07 8.91 -7.33
N LEU A 55 5.77 10.08 -7.90
CA LEU A 55 5.06 10.16 -9.17
C LEU A 55 5.86 9.53 -10.30
N SER A 56 5.11 8.93 -11.23
CA SER A 56 5.61 8.51 -12.53
C SER A 56 5.93 9.74 -13.39
N PRO A 57 6.96 9.68 -14.26
CA PRO A 57 7.21 10.74 -15.23
C PRO A 57 6.18 10.76 -16.37
N PHE A 58 5.27 9.77 -16.42
CA PHE A 58 4.29 9.64 -17.50
C PHE A 58 3.03 10.48 -17.26
N ALA A 59 2.68 11.33 -18.22
CA ALA A 59 1.50 12.19 -18.21
C ALA A 59 0.38 11.63 -19.11
N VAL A 60 -0.86 12.08 -18.87
CA VAL A 60 -2.00 11.72 -19.74
C VAL A 60 -1.75 12.21 -21.16
N GLY A 61 -1.89 11.30 -22.13
CA GLY A 61 -1.63 11.56 -23.55
C GLY A 61 -0.30 10.98 -24.03
N ASP A 62 0.64 10.70 -23.13
CA ASP A 62 1.94 10.15 -23.48
C ASP A 62 1.81 8.75 -24.11
N GLU A 63 2.66 8.50 -25.10
CA GLU A 63 2.85 7.19 -25.70
C GLU A 63 4.19 6.62 -25.22
N VAL A 64 4.15 5.47 -24.56
CA VAL A 64 5.32 4.82 -23.98
C VAL A 64 5.55 3.45 -24.61
N ALA A 65 6.81 3.11 -24.84
CA ALA A 65 7.21 1.87 -25.49
C ALA A 65 7.76 0.89 -24.45
N VAL A 66 7.12 -0.28 -24.30
CA VAL A 66 7.66 -1.37 -23.47
C VAL A 66 8.62 -2.18 -24.33
N MET A 67 9.91 -2.03 -24.07
CA MET A 67 10.98 -2.67 -24.84
C MET A 67 11.20 -4.12 -24.42
N GLN A 68 10.99 -4.42 -23.13
CA GLN A 68 11.19 -5.76 -22.60
C GLN A 68 10.27 -6.02 -21.41
N LEU A 69 9.66 -7.20 -21.40
CA LEU A 69 8.97 -7.78 -20.26
C LEU A 69 9.73 -8.96 -19.69
N SER A 70 9.80 -9.04 -18.36
CA SER A 70 10.39 -10.16 -17.64
C SER A 70 9.59 -10.48 -16.38
N ARG A 71 9.69 -11.74 -15.94
CA ARG A 71 9.18 -12.13 -14.61
C ARG A 71 10.27 -11.90 -13.58
N VAL A 72 9.87 -11.42 -12.41
CA VAL A 72 10.79 -11.12 -11.31
C VAL A 72 10.51 -12.08 -10.15
N LYS A 73 11.57 -12.73 -9.68
CA LYS A 73 11.53 -13.48 -8.41
C LYS A 73 11.52 -12.46 -7.27
N GLY A 74 10.63 -12.62 -6.30
CA GLY A 74 10.43 -11.66 -5.20
C GLY A 74 9.18 -10.79 -5.34
N TRP A 75 8.44 -10.91 -6.45
CA TRP A 75 7.17 -10.23 -6.69
C TRP A 75 5.95 -11.12 -6.41
N GLU A 76 6.16 -12.33 -5.93
CA GLU A 76 5.08 -13.27 -5.55
C GLU A 76 4.07 -12.64 -4.57
N PRO A 77 4.49 -11.81 -3.58
CA PRO A 77 3.55 -11.19 -2.64
C PRO A 77 2.47 -10.33 -3.29
N LEU A 78 2.71 -9.72 -4.46
CA LEU A 78 1.72 -8.89 -5.15
C LEU A 78 0.42 -9.66 -5.45
N GLY A 79 0.50 -10.98 -5.66
CA GLY A 79 -0.65 -11.84 -5.97
C GLY A 79 -1.35 -12.43 -4.73
N TRP A 80 -0.78 -12.28 -3.53
CA TRP A 80 -1.30 -12.94 -2.33
C TRP A 80 -2.70 -12.48 -1.95
N ARG A 81 -3.05 -11.21 -2.23
CA ARG A 81 -4.39 -10.66 -1.97
C ARG A 81 -5.47 -11.45 -2.71
N GLN A 82 -5.25 -11.76 -3.98
CA GLN A 82 -6.18 -12.53 -4.81
C GLN A 82 -6.17 -14.01 -4.45
N GLU A 83 -5.00 -14.58 -4.14
CA GLU A 83 -4.88 -15.95 -3.67
C GLU A 83 -5.66 -16.16 -2.36
N ARG A 84 -5.55 -15.22 -1.42
CA ARG A 84 -6.26 -15.26 -0.14
C ARG A 84 -7.77 -15.21 -0.32
N CYS A 85 -8.26 -14.30 -1.18
CA CYS A 85 -9.68 -14.22 -1.53
C CYS A 85 -10.17 -15.51 -2.21
N ALA A 86 -9.38 -16.10 -3.10
CA ALA A 86 -9.73 -17.38 -3.74
C ALA A 86 -9.82 -18.53 -2.72
N LYS A 87 -8.85 -18.63 -1.79
CA LYS A 87 -8.85 -19.63 -0.71
C LYS A 87 -10.09 -19.49 0.19
N GLN A 88 -10.45 -18.26 0.57
CA GLN A 88 -11.65 -18.04 1.39
C GLN A 88 -12.93 -18.46 0.68
N ARG A 89 -13.09 -18.15 -0.61
CA ARG A 89 -14.26 -18.58 -1.38
C ARG A 89 -14.35 -20.09 -1.52
N ALA A 90 -13.20 -20.77 -1.62
CA ALA A 90 -13.16 -22.23 -1.70
C ALA A 90 -13.47 -22.91 -0.35
N ALA A 91 -13.21 -22.24 0.78
CA ALA A 91 -13.24 -22.85 2.09
C ALA A 91 -14.65 -23.18 2.65
N LEU A 92 -15.76 -22.77 2.02
CA LEU A 92 -17.17 -23.00 2.44
C LEU A 92 -17.54 -22.62 3.89
N ASP A 93 -16.60 -22.18 4.72
CA ASP A 93 -16.81 -21.85 6.14
C ASP A 93 -17.42 -20.46 6.29
N SER A 94 -18.74 -20.43 6.47
CA SER A 94 -19.56 -19.23 6.60
C SER A 94 -19.61 -18.64 8.02
N ALA A 95 -18.87 -19.21 9.00
CA ALA A 95 -19.20 -18.96 10.41
C ALA A 95 -18.11 -18.33 11.30
N SER A 96 -16.82 -18.27 10.94
CA SER A 96 -15.84 -17.74 11.93
C SER A 96 -14.53 -17.11 11.44
N SER A 97 -14.15 -17.15 10.16
CA SER A 97 -12.96 -16.40 9.73
C SER A 97 -13.36 -14.97 9.41
N LEU A 98 -12.90 -14.02 10.21
CA LEU A 98 -12.78 -12.59 9.88
C LEU A 98 -12.79 -12.35 8.37
N ALA A 99 -13.85 -11.72 7.86
CA ALA A 99 -14.04 -11.58 6.42
C ALA A 99 -12.92 -10.72 5.83
N TRP A 100 -12.01 -11.38 5.10
CA TRP A 100 -11.14 -10.70 4.15
C TRP A 100 -12.02 -9.81 3.26
N PRO A 101 -11.58 -8.61 2.91
CA PRO A 101 -12.40 -7.75 2.08
C PRO A 101 -12.72 -8.41 0.73
N ASP A 102 -13.92 -8.14 0.24
CA ASP A 102 -14.39 -8.57 -1.07
C ASP A 102 -14.26 -7.45 -2.11
N GLY A 103 -14.58 -7.77 -3.37
CA GLY A 103 -14.67 -6.81 -4.46
C GLY A 103 -13.59 -7.01 -5.54
N PRO A 104 -13.61 -6.19 -6.62
CA PRO A 104 -12.75 -6.39 -7.78
C PRO A 104 -11.25 -6.35 -7.44
N ARG A 105 -10.81 -5.44 -6.55
CA ARG A 105 -9.41 -5.35 -6.11
C ARG A 105 -8.90 -6.62 -5.42
N PHE A 106 -9.79 -7.43 -4.85
CA PHE A 106 -9.47 -8.67 -4.13
C PHE A 106 -9.74 -9.93 -4.95
N SER A 107 -10.75 -9.91 -5.83
CA SER A 107 -11.23 -11.12 -6.51
C SER A 107 -10.76 -11.26 -7.96
N SER A 108 -10.38 -10.16 -8.62
CA SER A 108 -9.86 -10.17 -9.99
C SER A 108 -8.39 -10.55 -9.99
N ALA A 109 -8.08 -11.73 -10.52
CA ALA A 109 -6.71 -12.24 -10.62
C ALA A 109 -5.85 -11.37 -11.56
N GLN A 110 -4.61 -11.12 -11.18
CA GLN A 110 -3.68 -10.26 -11.92
C GLN A 110 -2.33 -10.95 -12.12
N ARG A 111 -1.61 -10.52 -13.16
CA ARG A 111 -0.22 -10.87 -13.44
C ARG A 111 0.62 -9.61 -13.37
N PHE A 112 1.84 -9.78 -12.88
CA PHE A 112 2.81 -8.71 -12.70
C PHE A 112 4.05 -9.02 -13.53
N TRP A 113 4.54 -8.03 -14.26
CA TRP A 113 5.73 -8.12 -15.10
C TRP A 113 6.64 -6.93 -14.83
N SER A 114 7.95 -7.16 -14.78
CA SER A 114 8.89 -6.05 -14.90
C SER A 114 8.96 -5.62 -16.35
N ALA A 115 8.77 -4.33 -16.57
CA ALA A 115 8.72 -3.68 -17.87
C ALA A 115 9.87 -2.67 -17.96
N LYS A 116 10.76 -2.86 -18.92
CA LYS A 116 11.70 -1.82 -19.34
C LYS A 116 10.97 -0.90 -20.31
N VAL A 117 10.64 0.31 -19.87
CA VAL A 117 9.83 1.27 -20.60
C VAL A 117 10.70 2.40 -21.10
N MET A 118 10.60 2.72 -22.38
CA MET A 118 11.24 3.89 -22.98
C MET A 118 10.19 4.98 -23.19
N ALA A 119 10.46 6.16 -22.67
CA ALA A 119 9.58 7.34 -22.79
C ALA A 119 10.38 8.57 -23.25
N SER A 120 9.69 9.54 -23.84
CA SER A 120 10.29 10.82 -24.23
C SER A 120 10.67 11.63 -23.00
N ASP A 121 11.84 12.26 -23.02
CA ASP A 121 12.28 13.19 -21.95
C ASP A 121 11.72 14.62 -22.12
N GLY A 122 10.92 14.85 -23.18
CA GLY A 122 10.38 16.16 -23.53
C GLY A 122 11.38 17.13 -24.16
N GLN A 123 12.66 16.76 -24.26
CA GLN A 123 13.74 17.52 -24.89
C GLN A 123 14.22 16.89 -26.20
N GLY A 124 13.50 15.88 -26.70
CA GLY A 124 13.81 15.17 -27.94
C GLY A 124 14.71 13.94 -27.73
N GLY A 125 15.06 13.62 -26.49
CA GLY A 125 15.68 12.37 -26.10
C GLY A 125 14.68 11.35 -25.57
N PHE A 126 15.22 10.22 -25.12
CA PHE A 126 14.46 9.12 -24.53
C PHE A 126 15.14 8.62 -23.27
N GLU A 127 14.35 8.32 -22.25
CA GLU A 127 14.81 7.75 -20.99
C GLU A 127 14.23 6.35 -20.77
N ASP A 128 15.05 5.47 -20.18
CA ASP A 128 14.66 4.12 -19.79
C ASP A 128 14.17 4.11 -18.33
N HIS A 129 12.97 3.59 -18.10
CA HIS A 129 12.39 3.42 -16.77
C HIS A 129 12.11 1.95 -16.49
N LEU A 130 12.41 1.52 -15.26
CA LEU A 130 12.00 0.21 -14.76
C LEU A 130 10.61 0.31 -14.12
N CYS A 131 9.65 -0.39 -14.71
CA CYS A 131 8.27 -0.34 -14.30
C CYS A 131 7.74 -1.72 -13.90
N LEU A 132 6.71 -1.72 -13.06
CA LEU A 132 5.82 -2.83 -12.79
C LEU A 132 4.59 -2.68 -13.68
N LEU A 133 4.36 -3.64 -14.55
CA LEU A 133 3.16 -3.75 -15.39
C LEU A 133 2.18 -4.74 -14.75
N GLN A 134 0.99 -4.27 -14.41
CA GLN A 134 -0.09 -5.04 -13.81
C GLN A 134 -1.20 -5.26 -14.84
N VAL A 135 -1.49 -6.54 -15.11
CA VAL A 135 -2.44 -6.96 -16.15
C VAL A 135 -3.46 -7.93 -15.57
N GLY A 136 -4.74 -7.69 -15.83
CA GLY A 136 -5.81 -8.63 -15.47
C GLY A 136 -5.63 -9.99 -16.17
N VAL A 137 -5.83 -11.09 -15.45
CA VAL A 137 -5.75 -12.44 -16.04
C VAL A 137 -6.90 -12.66 -17.03
N SER A 138 -8.10 -12.21 -16.68
CA SER A 138 -9.28 -12.29 -17.56
C SER A 138 -9.41 -11.01 -18.39
N ALA A 139 -9.78 -11.15 -19.67
CA ALA A 139 -9.98 -10.00 -20.56
C ALA A 139 -11.03 -9.00 -20.04
N LYS A 140 -12.05 -9.48 -19.31
CA LYS A 140 -13.07 -8.62 -18.69
C LYS A 140 -12.53 -7.66 -17.63
N ASP A 141 -11.39 -7.99 -17.02
CA ASP A 141 -10.73 -7.19 -15.98
C ASP A 141 -9.68 -6.24 -16.59
N ARG A 142 -9.52 -6.24 -17.92
CA ARG A 142 -8.56 -5.40 -18.67
C ARG A 142 -9.28 -4.20 -19.28
N SER A 143 -10.11 -3.54 -18.49
CA SER A 143 -10.82 -2.32 -18.88
C SER A 143 -10.36 -1.13 -18.03
N MET A 144 -10.55 0.08 -18.55
CA MET A 144 -10.15 1.29 -17.81
C MET A 144 -11.00 1.47 -16.54
N GLU A 145 -12.24 0.95 -16.53
CA GLU A 145 -13.11 0.89 -15.35
C GLU A 145 -12.51 0.02 -14.24
N SER A 146 -11.78 -1.05 -14.59
CA SER A 146 -11.06 -1.88 -13.63
C SER A 146 -9.73 -1.25 -13.17
N VAL A 147 -9.08 -0.48 -14.03
CA VAL A 147 -7.78 0.16 -13.74
C VAL A 147 -7.92 1.44 -12.90
N LYS A 148 -8.95 2.26 -13.15
CA LYS A 148 -9.15 3.53 -12.41
C LYS A 148 -9.14 3.37 -10.89
N PRO A 149 -9.88 2.41 -10.28
CA PRO A 149 -9.80 2.20 -8.83
C PRO A 149 -8.40 1.86 -8.30
N ILE A 150 -7.52 1.30 -9.14
CA ILE A 150 -6.11 1.02 -8.78
C ILE A 150 -5.35 2.32 -8.60
N VAL A 151 -5.49 3.23 -9.55
CA VAL A 151 -4.86 4.55 -9.53
C VAL A 151 -5.47 5.42 -8.42
N ASP A 152 -6.80 5.41 -8.28
CA ASP A 152 -7.52 6.21 -7.29
C ASP A 152 -7.15 5.82 -5.85
N ASP A 153 -7.13 4.52 -5.53
CA ASP A 153 -6.72 4.05 -4.20
C ASP A 153 -5.27 4.43 -3.91
N ALA A 154 -4.37 4.31 -4.89
CA ALA A 154 -2.97 4.70 -4.70
C ALA A 154 -2.81 6.21 -4.48
N ASN A 155 -3.58 7.03 -5.20
CA ASN A 155 -3.59 8.48 -5.04
C ASN A 155 -4.11 8.89 -3.66
N ASP A 156 -5.23 8.32 -3.21
CA ASP A 156 -5.79 8.61 -1.90
C ASP A 156 -4.85 8.17 -0.76
N VAL A 157 -4.23 6.99 -0.87
CA VAL A 157 -3.24 6.52 0.10
C VAL A 157 -1.99 7.41 0.10
N ALA A 158 -1.56 7.92 -1.06
CA ALA A 158 -0.46 8.89 -1.13
C ALA A 158 -0.80 10.20 -0.40
N SER A 159 -2.05 10.68 -0.50
CA SER A 159 -2.51 11.86 0.24
C SER A 159 -2.55 11.64 1.76
N TYR A 160 -2.86 10.42 2.22
CA TYR A 160 -2.67 10.04 3.62
C TYR A 160 -1.18 10.02 4.00
N ALA A 161 -0.33 9.44 3.15
CA ALA A 161 1.11 9.33 3.39
C ALA A 161 1.76 10.72 3.49
N HIS A 162 1.34 11.69 2.67
CA HIS A 162 1.80 13.07 2.76
C HIS A 162 1.54 13.68 4.15
N ARG A 163 0.30 13.57 4.65
CA ARG A 163 -0.07 14.08 5.98
C ARG A 163 0.65 13.33 7.11
N PHE A 164 0.81 12.02 6.95
CA PHE A 164 1.58 11.19 7.89
C PHE A 164 3.04 11.63 7.96
N ASN A 165 3.70 11.82 6.81
CA ASN A 165 5.10 12.22 6.74
C ASN A 165 5.31 13.61 7.36
N MET A 166 4.40 14.57 7.11
CA MET A 166 4.42 15.87 7.79
C MET A 166 4.32 15.73 9.31
N GLN A 167 3.52 14.79 9.81
CA GLN A 167 3.42 14.54 11.24
C GLN A 167 4.67 13.86 11.81
N THR A 168 5.23 12.87 11.11
CA THR A 168 6.47 12.20 11.49
C THR A 168 7.63 13.19 11.54
N ALA A 169 7.74 14.09 10.57
CA ALA A 169 8.73 15.16 10.56
C ALA A 169 8.67 16.03 11.83
N ARG A 170 7.46 16.42 12.26
CA ARG A 170 7.26 17.16 13.53
C ARG A 170 7.73 16.38 14.76
N VAL A 171 7.39 15.10 14.82
CA VAL A 171 7.80 14.22 15.93
C VAL A 171 9.31 14.03 15.97
N CYS A 172 9.97 14.02 14.80
CA CYS A 172 11.42 13.90 14.66
C CYS A 172 12.17 15.23 14.80
N GLY A 173 11.48 16.37 14.90
CA GLY A 173 12.10 17.70 14.94
C GLY A 173 12.68 18.16 13.60
N ALA A 174 12.21 17.60 12.48
CA ALA A 174 12.60 17.94 11.11
C ALA A 174 11.49 18.73 10.38
N GLU A 175 10.85 19.69 11.07
CA GLU A 175 9.70 20.44 10.53
C GLU A 175 10.07 21.30 9.32
N ASP A 176 11.29 21.85 9.33
CA ASP A 176 11.79 22.74 8.27
C ASP A 176 12.15 21.96 7.00
N GLU A 177 12.57 20.69 7.13
CA GLU A 177 12.94 19.80 6.03
C GLU A 177 12.28 18.42 6.20
N PRO A 178 10.96 18.29 5.94
CA PRO A 178 10.23 17.04 6.19
C PRO A 178 10.74 15.81 5.43
N SER A 179 11.50 16.01 4.34
CA SER A 179 12.14 14.94 3.58
C SER A 179 13.32 14.28 4.31
N GLU A 180 13.86 14.89 5.37
CA GLU A 180 14.90 14.30 6.20
C GLU A 180 14.36 13.32 7.25
N ALA A 181 13.05 13.31 7.49
CA ALA A 181 12.42 12.33 8.36
C ALA A 181 12.08 11.04 7.60
N PRO A 182 12.08 9.87 8.27
CA PRO A 182 11.63 8.62 7.66
C PRO A 182 10.16 8.73 7.25
N GLY A 183 9.86 8.39 6.00
CA GLY A 183 8.55 8.58 5.41
C GLY A 183 8.00 7.34 4.72
N VAL A 184 6.71 7.42 4.40
CA VAL A 184 6.03 6.47 3.51
C VAL A 184 5.78 7.16 2.18
N ARG A 185 6.19 6.55 1.07
CA ARG A 185 5.91 7.04 -0.28
C ARG A 185 5.19 5.99 -1.08
N VAL A 186 4.10 6.35 -1.74
CA VAL A 186 3.36 5.46 -2.62
C VAL A 186 3.87 5.66 -4.04
N CYS A 187 4.09 4.58 -4.78
CA CYS A 187 4.27 4.62 -6.23
C CYS A 187 2.90 4.48 -6.92
N PRO A 188 2.18 5.57 -7.22
CA PRO A 188 0.89 5.46 -7.90
C PRO A 188 1.08 4.97 -9.35
N PRO A 189 0.22 4.05 -9.82
CA PRO A 189 0.23 3.64 -11.22
C PRO A 189 -0.33 4.75 -12.12
N VAL A 190 0.00 4.66 -13.40
CA VAL A 190 -0.79 5.24 -14.49
C VAL A 190 -1.63 4.15 -15.16
N GLY A 191 -2.84 4.50 -15.59
CA GLY A 191 -3.69 3.66 -16.42
C GLY A 191 -3.43 3.91 -17.91
N CYS A 192 -3.13 2.83 -18.63
CA CYS A 192 -2.78 2.88 -20.04
C CYS A 192 -3.73 2.04 -20.89
N PHE A 193 -4.00 2.50 -22.12
CA PHE A 193 -4.51 1.64 -23.19
C PHE A 193 -3.37 1.03 -23.97
N VAL A 194 -3.51 -0.22 -24.39
CA VAL A 194 -2.59 -0.88 -25.31
C VAL A 194 -2.89 -0.40 -26.73
N LEU A 195 -1.92 0.22 -27.39
CA LEU A 195 -1.99 0.62 -28.80
C LEU A 195 -1.58 -0.52 -29.73
N GLY A 196 -0.55 -1.26 -29.33
CA GLY A 196 0.04 -2.35 -30.11
C GLY A 196 0.71 -3.38 -29.21
N SER A 197 0.72 -4.63 -29.63
CA SER A 197 1.32 -5.73 -28.87
C SER A 197 1.89 -6.79 -29.80
N SER A 198 3.12 -7.22 -29.54
CA SER A 198 3.69 -8.45 -30.12
C SER A 198 3.52 -9.66 -29.19
N LEU A 199 2.95 -9.47 -28.00
CA LEU A 199 2.72 -10.48 -26.97
C LEU A 199 1.21 -10.59 -26.67
N ALA A 200 0.49 -11.27 -27.57
CA ALA A 200 -0.97 -11.37 -27.51
C ALA A 200 -1.51 -12.09 -26.26
N ASP A 201 -0.65 -12.86 -25.56
CA ASP A 201 -0.96 -13.56 -24.32
C ASP A 201 -0.88 -12.65 -23.07
N VAL A 202 -0.14 -11.54 -23.18
CA VAL A 202 -0.03 -10.52 -22.14
C VAL A 202 -1.23 -9.57 -22.23
N ALA A 203 -1.31 -8.79 -23.31
CA ALA A 203 -2.38 -7.84 -23.56
C ALA A 203 -2.55 -7.56 -25.06
N GLN A 204 -3.76 -7.19 -25.47
CA GLN A 204 -4.15 -6.90 -26.85
C GLN A 204 -4.51 -5.42 -27.04
N PRO A 205 -4.40 -4.90 -28.28
CA PRO A 205 -4.81 -3.52 -28.57
C PRO A 205 -6.24 -3.20 -28.09
N GLY A 206 -6.41 -2.05 -27.45
CA GLY A 206 -7.67 -1.60 -26.86
C GLY A 206 -7.90 -2.05 -25.41
N GLU A 207 -7.16 -3.04 -24.91
CA GLU A 207 -7.20 -3.43 -23.49
C GLU A 207 -6.51 -2.39 -22.61
N ALA A 208 -6.91 -2.33 -21.34
CA ALA A 208 -6.31 -1.45 -20.34
C ALA A 208 -5.40 -2.20 -19.37
N VAL A 209 -4.31 -1.55 -18.99
CA VAL A 209 -3.30 -2.05 -18.04
C VAL A 209 -2.89 -0.95 -17.07
N ALA A 210 -2.34 -1.32 -15.91
CA ALA A 210 -1.73 -0.37 -14.98
C ALA A 210 -0.20 -0.47 -15.05
N LEU A 211 0.47 0.67 -15.10
CA LEU A 211 1.92 0.77 -15.19
C LEU A 211 2.44 1.65 -14.04
N THR A 212 3.32 1.11 -13.22
CA THR A 212 3.90 1.82 -12.07
C THR A 212 5.41 1.89 -12.21
N VAL A 213 6.04 3.05 -12.03
CA VAL A 213 7.51 3.11 -11.90
C VAL A 213 7.92 2.50 -10.56
N TYR A 214 8.60 1.36 -10.61
CA TYR A 214 8.96 0.59 -9.42
C TYR A 214 10.38 0.01 -9.59
N PRO A 215 11.38 0.57 -8.89
CA PRO A 215 12.78 0.24 -9.14
C PRO A 215 13.25 -1.04 -8.43
N ALA A 216 12.48 -1.60 -7.50
CA ALA A 216 12.90 -2.73 -6.68
C ALA A 216 12.54 -4.09 -7.30
N SER A 217 13.42 -5.07 -7.12
CA SER A 217 13.20 -6.46 -7.53
C SER A 217 12.43 -7.29 -6.50
N VAL A 218 12.17 -6.75 -5.31
CA VAL A 218 11.49 -7.44 -4.21
C VAL A 218 10.27 -6.65 -3.76
N VAL A 219 9.25 -7.38 -3.32
CA VAL A 219 8.06 -6.84 -2.64
C VAL A 219 7.90 -7.61 -1.32
N LYS A 220 7.72 -6.90 -0.21
CA LYS A 220 7.39 -7.41 1.12
C LYS A 220 6.00 -6.95 1.53
N LYS A 221 5.25 -7.81 2.25
CA LYS A 221 4.03 -7.41 2.97
C LYS A 221 4.42 -6.78 4.31
N PHE A 222 3.94 -5.57 4.57
CA PHE A 222 4.10 -4.88 5.85
C PHE A 222 2.86 -4.99 6.73
N VAL A 223 1.67 -4.97 6.11
CA VAL A 223 0.37 -5.17 6.78
C VAL A 223 -0.52 -5.96 5.85
N PHE A 224 -0.83 -7.21 6.19
CA PHE A 224 -1.68 -8.08 5.38
C PHE A 224 -2.64 -8.90 6.24
N GLU A 225 -2.14 -9.84 7.05
CA GLU A 225 -2.96 -10.69 7.92
C GLU A 225 -2.66 -10.53 9.42
N GLY A 226 -1.68 -9.68 9.78
CA GLY A 226 -1.24 -9.48 11.16
C GLY A 226 -0.19 -10.49 11.63
N ALA A 227 0.21 -11.42 10.76
CA ALA A 227 1.30 -12.38 10.99
C ALA A 227 2.66 -11.85 10.49
N GLU A 228 2.68 -10.70 9.82
CA GLU A 228 3.89 -10.08 9.29
C GLU A 228 4.81 -9.57 10.42
N ASP A 229 6.11 -9.46 10.11
CA ASP A 229 7.05 -8.80 11.02
C ASP A 229 6.59 -7.37 11.30
N PHE A 230 6.61 -7.00 12.57
CA PHE A 230 6.25 -5.65 12.96
C PHE A 230 7.35 -4.66 12.55
N VAL A 231 7.09 -3.89 11.49
CA VAL A 231 7.89 -2.74 11.08
C VAL A 231 7.15 -1.48 11.50
N GLU A 232 7.79 -0.65 12.34
CA GLU A 232 7.17 0.49 13.03
C GLU A 232 6.50 1.47 12.06
N LEU A 233 7.22 1.93 11.03
CA LEU A 233 6.75 2.99 10.13
C LEU A 233 5.48 2.62 9.33
N PRO A 234 5.42 1.50 8.58
CA PRO A 234 4.22 1.13 7.83
C PRO A 234 3.06 0.71 8.75
N GLN A 235 3.34 0.14 9.92
CA GLN A 235 2.31 -0.18 10.93
C GLN A 235 1.70 1.09 11.54
N ALA A 236 2.52 2.10 11.83
CA ALA A 236 2.05 3.41 12.27
C ALA A 236 1.26 4.12 11.18
N PHE A 237 1.70 4.04 9.92
CA PHE A 237 0.94 4.58 8.79
C PHE A 237 -0.42 3.91 8.63
N PHE A 238 -0.51 2.58 8.69
CA PHE A 238 -1.78 1.85 8.70
C PHE A 238 -2.73 2.36 9.79
N HIS A 239 -2.23 2.52 11.02
CA HIS A 239 -3.01 3.06 12.13
C HIS A 239 -3.41 4.51 11.87
N TYR A 240 -2.50 5.33 11.35
CA TYR A 240 -2.76 6.72 11.04
C TYR A 240 -3.95 6.89 10.09
N VAL A 241 -4.03 6.12 9.00
CA VAL A 241 -5.15 6.20 8.05
C VAL A 241 -6.50 5.91 8.73
N ALA A 242 -6.56 4.85 9.54
CA ALA A 242 -7.78 4.53 10.28
C ALA A 242 -8.14 5.61 11.30
N TRP A 243 -7.16 6.14 12.02
CA TRP A 243 -7.36 7.17 13.04
C TRP A 243 -7.83 8.50 12.41
N THR A 244 -7.10 9.01 11.41
CA THR A 244 -7.41 10.31 10.81
C THR A 244 -8.68 10.29 9.95
N SER A 245 -9.14 9.12 9.48
CA SER A 245 -10.44 8.97 8.82
C SER A 245 -11.61 8.79 9.79
N GLY A 246 -11.33 8.68 11.10
CA GLY A 246 -12.32 8.35 12.13
C GLY A 246 -12.90 6.94 11.96
N GLY A 247 -12.08 6.00 11.48
CA GLY A 247 -12.45 4.60 11.22
C GLY A 247 -13.23 4.37 9.93
N LYS A 248 -13.44 5.41 9.10
CA LYS A 248 -14.20 5.29 7.85
C LYS A 248 -13.39 4.71 6.70
N GLU A 249 -12.07 4.83 6.78
CA GLU A 249 -11.16 4.33 5.75
C GLU A 249 -10.03 3.55 6.40
N GLN A 250 -9.61 2.47 5.74
CA GLN A 250 -8.55 1.60 6.21
C GLN A 250 -7.75 1.10 5.03
N VAL A 251 -6.43 1.21 5.09
CA VAL A 251 -5.59 0.62 4.04
C VAL A 251 -5.54 -0.89 4.23
N ALA A 252 -5.79 -1.65 3.19
CA ALA A 252 -5.53 -3.08 3.15
C ALA A 252 -4.28 -3.33 2.31
N ASP A 253 -3.56 -4.40 2.66
CA ASP A 253 -2.47 -4.92 1.85
C ASP A 253 -1.32 -3.90 1.63
N LEU A 254 -0.77 -3.38 2.73
CA LEU A 254 0.42 -2.51 2.64
C LEU A 254 1.62 -3.36 2.25
N GLN A 255 2.17 -3.08 1.07
CA GLN A 255 3.25 -3.85 0.48
C GLN A 255 4.17 -2.95 -0.34
N GLY A 256 5.42 -3.38 -0.50
CA GLY A 256 6.43 -2.66 -1.27
C GLY A 256 7.83 -3.02 -0.81
N PHE A 257 8.73 -2.05 -0.75
CA PHE A 257 10.07 -2.26 -0.21
C PHE A 257 10.44 -1.13 0.74
N GLN A 258 11.43 -1.37 1.59
CA GLN A 258 12.02 -0.38 2.46
C GLN A 258 13.43 -0.10 1.94
N ASP A 259 13.73 1.17 1.68
CA ASP A 259 15.11 1.63 1.47
C ASP A 259 15.74 2.03 2.82
N ASP A 260 16.89 2.69 2.80
CA ASP A 260 17.62 3.05 4.03
C ASP A 260 16.79 3.87 5.02
N GLN A 261 15.82 4.65 4.52
CA GLN A 261 15.07 5.60 5.34
C GLN A 261 13.54 5.50 5.15
N ASP A 262 13.10 5.33 3.91
CA ASP A 262 11.70 5.39 3.51
C ASP A 262 11.12 4.01 3.23
N VAL A 263 9.80 3.92 3.39
CA VAL A 263 9.01 2.78 2.92
C VAL A 263 8.31 3.17 1.64
N ILE A 264 8.66 2.49 0.55
CA ILE A 264 8.10 2.70 -0.77
C ILE A 264 7.02 1.65 -1.03
N LEU A 265 5.76 2.10 -1.07
CA LEU A 265 4.58 1.26 -1.24
C LEU A 265 4.16 1.13 -2.70
N VAL A 266 3.58 -0.02 -3.05
CA VAL A 266 3.03 -0.30 -4.38
C VAL A 266 1.71 -1.04 -4.28
N ASP A 267 0.79 -0.77 -5.21
CA ASP A 267 -0.55 -1.38 -5.28
C ASP A 267 -1.30 -1.42 -3.93
N PRO A 268 -1.37 -0.30 -3.17
CA PRO A 268 -2.18 -0.27 -1.96
C PRO A 268 -3.67 -0.33 -2.31
N VAL A 269 -4.49 -0.72 -1.34
CA VAL A 269 -5.95 -0.76 -1.47
C VAL A 269 -6.57 0.02 -0.32
N LEU A 270 -7.47 0.96 -0.62
CA LEU A 270 -8.17 1.73 0.39
C LEU A 270 -9.59 1.20 0.59
N LEU A 271 -9.82 0.51 1.70
CA LEU A 271 -11.16 0.11 2.12
C LEU A 271 -11.91 1.33 2.61
N ARG A 272 -13.12 1.55 2.09
CA ARG A 272 -13.99 2.64 2.49
C ARG A 272 -15.26 2.06 3.10
N ALA A 273 -15.65 2.56 4.26
CA ALA A 273 -16.92 2.21 4.88
C ALA A 273 -18.07 2.56 3.93
N PRO A 274 -19.14 1.74 3.89
CA PRO A 274 -20.30 2.05 3.08
C PRO A 274 -20.85 3.43 3.49
N LYS A 275 -21.14 4.27 2.50
CA LYS A 275 -21.78 5.57 2.76
C LYS A 275 -23.17 5.30 3.37
N PRO A 276 -23.52 5.93 4.50
CA PRO A 276 -24.84 5.76 5.09
C PRO A 276 -25.89 6.14 4.04
N SER A 277 -26.88 5.28 3.86
CA SER A 277 -28.00 5.53 2.98
C SER A 277 -28.93 6.58 3.60
N ILE A 278 -29.77 7.22 2.78
CA ILE A 278 -30.82 8.13 3.29
C ILE A 278 -31.75 7.39 4.27
N GLY A 279 -31.96 6.08 4.08
CA GLY A 279 -32.73 5.24 5.01
C GLY A 279 -32.10 5.16 6.40
N ASP A 280 -30.77 5.06 6.49
CA ASP A 280 -30.05 4.99 7.77
C ASP A 280 -30.17 6.32 8.55
N LEU A 281 -30.16 7.44 7.84
CA LEU A 281 -30.35 8.77 8.42
C LEU A 281 -31.79 8.96 8.95
N ILE A 282 -32.80 8.49 8.20
CA ILE A 282 -34.21 8.57 8.61
C ILE A 282 -34.50 7.65 9.81
N GLY A 283 -33.93 6.43 9.83
CA GLY A 283 -34.10 5.50 10.96
C GLY A 283 -33.52 6.02 12.28
N THR A 284 -32.42 6.79 12.19
CA THR A 284 -31.76 7.41 13.36
C THR A 284 -32.61 8.55 13.95
N LEU A 285 -33.32 9.31 13.12
CA LEU A 285 -34.20 10.40 13.57
C LEU A 285 -35.56 9.91 14.07
N ALA A 286 -36.06 8.78 13.54
CA ALA A 286 -37.32 8.18 13.98
C ALA A 286 -37.18 7.41 15.30
N SER A 287 -35.98 6.95 15.64
CA SER A 287 -35.66 6.23 16.88
C SER A 287 -35.26 7.17 18.02
N GLY A 288 -36.06 8.21 18.26
CA GLY A 288 -35.92 9.08 19.41
C GLY A 288 -36.27 8.35 20.72
N GLY A 289 -35.32 7.63 21.30
CA GLY A 289 -35.49 7.06 22.65
C GLY A 289 -34.53 5.93 23.00
N ASN A 290 -33.60 6.22 23.91
CA ASN A 290 -32.94 5.28 24.83
C ASN A 290 -32.53 3.90 24.27
N SER A 291 -31.59 3.85 23.31
CA SER A 291 -30.74 2.67 23.18
C SER A 291 -29.68 2.70 24.28
N GLY A 292 -30.01 2.07 25.41
CA GLY A 292 -29.06 1.79 26.48
C GLY A 292 -27.85 1.03 25.98
N GLU A 293 -26.75 1.18 26.73
CA GLU A 293 -25.44 0.55 26.61
C GLU A 293 -25.50 -1.00 26.62
N GLN A 294 -26.14 -1.62 25.64
CA GLN A 294 -25.93 -3.02 25.33
C GLN A 294 -24.60 -3.10 24.59
N GLY A 295 -23.60 -3.68 25.26
CA GLY A 295 -22.19 -3.74 24.85
C GLY A 295 -22.04 -3.87 23.34
N ALA A 296 -21.69 -2.75 22.70
CA ALA A 296 -21.50 -2.67 21.27
C ALA A 296 -20.42 -3.67 20.87
N GLN A 297 -20.79 -4.71 20.15
CA GLN A 297 -19.80 -5.57 19.54
C GLN A 297 -18.92 -4.71 18.63
N PRO A 298 -17.59 -4.91 18.63
CA PRO A 298 -16.71 -4.17 17.75
C PRO A 298 -17.16 -4.38 16.31
N SER A 299 -17.18 -3.31 15.52
CA SER A 299 -17.52 -3.41 14.11
C SER A 299 -16.52 -4.31 13.37
N ILE A 300 -16.89 -4.83 12.21
CA ILE A 300 -16.01 -5.70 11.40
C ILE A 300 -14.70 -4.95 11.08
N GLU A 301 -14.78 -3.64 10.82
CA GLU A 301 -13.64 -2.76 10.57
C GLU A 301 -12.71 -2.69 11.77
N GLN A 302 -13.26 -2.52 12.99
CA GLN A 302 -12.47 -2.48 14.22
C GLN A 302 -11.81 -3.85 14.48
N HIS A 303 -12.53 -4.94 14.30
CA HIS A 303 -11.98 -6.27 14.50
C HIS A 303 -10.85 -6.60 13.51
N ARG A 304 -11.03 -6.22 12.24
CA ARG A 304 -10.00 -6.33 11.19
C ARG A 304 -8.79 -5.45 11.50
N PHE A 305 -9.04 -4.21 11.94
CA PHE A 305 -7.98 -3.31 12.39
C PHE A 305 -7.13 -3.98 13.47
N ASP A 306 -7.77 -4.51 14.52
CA ASP A 306 -7.07 -5.11 15.65
C ASP A 306 -6.33 -6.39 15.28
N LEU A 307 -6.82 -7.14 14.28
CA LEU A 307 -6.11 -8.28 13.70
C LEU A 307 -4.84 -7.84 12.97
N TRP A 308 -4.95 -6.88 12.05
CA TRP A 308 -3.85 -6.46 11.18
C TRP A 308 -2.82 -5.56 11.88
N HIS A 309 -3.20 -4.95 13.01
CA HIS A 309 -2.34 -4.10 13.82
C HIS A 309 -2.27 -4.60 15.27
N PRO A 310 -1.46 -5.64 15.54
CA PRO A 310 -1.47 -6.35 16.81
C PRO A 310 -0.98 -5.51 18.00
N LYS A 311 -0.16 -4.48 17.74
CA LYS A 311 0.41 -3.60 18.77
C LYS A 311 0.67 -2.19 18.24
N CYS A 312 0.59 -1.20 19.13
CA CYS A 312 0.92 0.18 18.83
C CYS A 312 2.38 0.49 19.19
N GLY A 313 3.09 1.07 18.23
CA GLY A 313 4.45 1.54 18.36
C GLY A 313 4.58 2.91 19.03
N GLN A 314 5.78 3.49 18.97
CA GLN A 314 6.03 4.85 19.45
C GLN A 314 5.37 5.90 18.56
N LEU A 315 5.44 5.74 17.23
CA LEU A 315 4.84 6.66 16.26
C LEU A 315 3.31 6.68 16.41
N CYS A 316 2.68 5.52 16.60
CA CYS A 316 1.25 5.41 16.89
C CYS A 316 0.84 6.28 18.08
N ARG A 317 1.62 6.26 19.17
CA ARG A 317 1.29 6.99 20.40
C ARG A 317 1.46 8.50 20.26
N ALA A 318 2.24 8.96 19.27
CA ALA A 318 2.42 10.39 19.02
C ALA A 318 1.14 11.04 18.47
N PHE A 319 0.32 10.30 17.73
CA PHE A 319 -0.95 10.80 17.18
C PHE A 319 -2.20 10.23 17.85
N ASP A 320 -2.13 9.03 18.43
CA ASP A 320 -3.22 8.37 19.13
C ASP A 320 -2.77 7.85 20.51
N PRO A 321 -2.56 8.75 21.49
CA PRO A 321 -2.06 8.38 22.82
C PRO A 321 -3.09 7.61 23.66
N GLN A 322 -4.37 7.65 23.30
CA GLN A 322 -5.45 7.02 24.06
C GLN A 322 -5.62 5.54 23.70
N ARG A 323 -5.22 5.13 22.50
CA ARG A 323 -5.40 3.76 22.04
C ARG A 323 -4.48 2.78 22.76
N ARG A 324 -5.12 1.77 23.36
CA ARG A 324 -4.43 0.62 23.96
C ARG A 324 -4.26 -0.46 22.89
N SER A 325 -3.10 -1.12 22.88
CA SER A 325 -2.84 -2.21 21.93
C SER A 325 -3.85 -3.35 22.07
N ALA A 326 -4.35 -3.87 20.95
CA ALA A 326 -5.32 -4.96 20.89
C ALA A 326 -4.84 -6.21 21.65
N HIS A 327 -3.56 -6.52 21.53
CA HIS A 327 -2.89 -7.57 22.29
C HIS A 327 -1.96 -6.98 23.35
N ALA A 328 -2.45 -6.04 24.16
CA ALA A 328 -1.84 -5.80 25.46
C ALA A 328 -1.77 -7.17 26.15
N ARG A 329 -0.59 -7.80 26.15
CA ARG A 329 -0.38 -9.07 26.83
C ARG A 329 -1.00 -8.90 28.20
N ARG A 330 -1.93 -9.79 28.56
CA ARG A 330 -2.22 -10.09 29.97
C ARG A 330 -0.91 -10.63 30.56
N ALA A 331 0.06 -9.75 30.76
CA ALA A 331 1.32 -10.08 31.35
C ALA A 331 1.06 -10.20 32.86
N CYS A 332 1.21 -11.43 33.32
CA CYS A 332 0.92 -11.97 34.64
C CYS A 332 -0.56 -12.09 35.02
N GLY A 333 -1.02 -13.35 35.14
CA GLY A 333 -2.11 -13.74 36.04
C GLY A 333 -1.76 -13.53 37.52
N LEU A 334 -1.25 -12.35 37.86
CA LEU A 334 -1.12 -11.87 39.23
C LEU A 334 -2.08 -10.69 39.37
N SER A 335 -3.24 -11.00 39.93
CA SER A 335 -4.12 -10.02 40.55
C SER A 335 -3.38 -9.37 41.72
N LEU A 336 -2.50 -8.40 41.46
CA LEU A 336 -1.95 -7.56 42.50
C LEU A 336 -2.85 -6.33 42.66
N PRO A 337 -3.50 -6.15 43.82
CA PRO A 337 -4.17 -4.91 44.12
C PRO A 337 -3.11 -3.82 44.38
N SER A 338 -3.31 -2.66 43.77
CA SER A 338 -2.70 -1.37 44.13
C SER A 338 -1.17 -1.34 44.36
N CYS A 339 -0.43 -0.85 43.37
CA CYS A 339 0.79 -0.08 43.65
C CYS A 339 0.44 1.42 43.64
N GLY A 340 -0.34 1.84 44.62
CA GLY A 340 -0.38 3.23 45.04
C GLY A 340 0.81 3.49 45.95
N VAL A 341 1.92 3.97 45.42
CA VAL A 341 2.95 4.61 46.25
C VAL A 341 2.52 6.06 46.40
N GLY A 342 1.69 6.30 47.41
CA GLY A 342 1.45 7.63 47.94
C GLY A 342 2.71 8.10 48.67
N GLY A 343 3.27 9.21 48.23
CA GLY A 343 4.23 9.99 49.00
C GLY A 343 3.48 11.03 49.83
N ALA A 344 3.39 10.80 51.13
CA ALA A 344 3.35 11.78 52.22
C ALA A 344 3.58 11.04 53.53
#